data_AF-A0AAX1ZX23-F1
#
_entry.id   AF-A0AAX1ZX23-F1
#
_cell.length_a   1.000
_cell.length_b   1.000
_cell.length_c   1.000
_cell.angle_alpha   90.00
_cell.angle_beta   90.00
_cell.angle_gamma   90.00
#
_symmetry.space_group_name_H-M   'P 1'
#
loop_
_entity.id
_entity.type
_entity.pdbx_description
1 polymer ?
#
loop_
_entity_poly.entity_id
_entity_poly.type
_entity_poly.pdbx_seq_one_letter_code
_entity_poly.pdbx_strand_id
1 'polypeptide(L)'
;MAEKIFNVDFEGYWREPNIRGIPEESGVYCVYECKHNVSNKTVTIHRLIYIGESDNVNERIKNHEKWDEWKQYVGLGRELCFSFGYVESTYRERVEAALIYEHKPPVNVEYKSCFPFDKTTVKTSGANSKLKTEFTVLRTL
;
A
#
# COMPACT_ATOMS: atom_id res chain seq x y z
N MET A 1 -16.99 1.28 -15.75
CA MET A 1 -17.30 2.31 -14.72
C MET A 1 -17.11 3.69 -15.36
N ALA A 2 -17.30 4.79 -14.65
CA ALA A 2 -16.96 6.12 -15.14
C ALA A 2 -15.57 6.58 -14.64
N GLU A 3 -15.05 7.67 -15.19
CA GLU A 3 -13.92 8.41 -14.60
C GLU A 3 -14.17 8.70 -13.11
N LYS A 4 -13.14 8.52 -12.27
CA LYS A 4 -13.24 8.78 -10.82
C LYS A 4 -11.96 9.39 -10.26
N ILE A 5 -12.17 10.19 -9.21
CA ILE A 5 -11.10 10.74 -8.36
C ILE A 5 -11.27 10.12 -6.96
N PHE A 6 -10.18 9.61 -6.40
CA PHE A 6 -10.13 9.04 -5.05
C PHE A 6 -9.19 9.85 -4.18
N ASN A 7 -9.61 10.14 -2.95
CA ASN A 7 -8.74 10.66 -1.90
C ASN A 7 -8.50 9.53 -0.91
N VAL A 8 -7.25 9.14 -0.72
CA VAL A 8 -6.85 8.03 0.14
C VAL A 8 -5.91 8.59 1.19
N ASP A 9 -6.42 8.75 2.40
CA ASP A 9 -5.62 9.15 3.55
C ASP A 9 -5.00 7.91 4.18
N PHE A 10 -3.67 7.83 4.19
CA PHE A 10 -2.96 6.70 4.75
C PHE A 10 -2.68 6.94 6.23
N GLU A 11 -2.90 5.91 7.04
CA GLU A 11 -2.55 5.88 8.45
C GLU A 11 -1.37 4.94 8.73
N GLY A 12 -0.71 5.17 9.87
CA GLY A 12 0.16 4.20 10.50
C GLY A 12 1.66 4.35 10.29
N TYR A 13 2.21 3.43 9.49
CA TYR A 13 3.51 2.76 9.66
C TYR A 13 3.58 1.79 10.86
N TRP A 14 2.60 0.90 10.96
CA TRP A 14 2.66 -0.20 11.91
C TRP A 14 3.83 -1.12 11.56
N ARG A 15 4.73 -1.32 12.50
CA ARG A 15 5.81 -2.30 12.39
C ARG A 15 5.27 -3.71 12.60
N GLU A 16 6.03 -4.72 12.23
CA GLU A 16 5.64 -6.13 12.38
C GLU A 16 5.08 -6.49 13.77
N PRO A 17 5.68 -6.06 14.90
CA PRO A 17 5.13 -6.37 16.23
C PRO A 17 3.77 -5.70 16.51
N ASN A 18 3.42 -4.68 15.73
CA ASN A 18 2.29 -3.77 15.96
C ASN A 18 1.18 -3.92 14.92
N ILE A 19 1.27 -4.89 13.99
CA ILE A 19 0.30 -5.06 12.89
C ILE A 19 -1.14 -5.31 13.37
N ARG A 20 -1.31 -5.77 14.62
CA ARG A 20 -2.63 -5.92 15.24
C ARG A 20 -3.38 -4.59 15.38
N GLY A 21 -2.68 -3.46 15.36
CA GLY A 21 -3.27 -2.12 15.43
C GLY A 21 -3.70 -1.53 14.10
N ILE A 22 -3.53 -2.24 12.99
CA ILE A 22 -4.06 -1.81 11.67
C ILE A 22 -5.61 -1.89 11.74
N PRO A 23 -6.36 -0.94 11.16
CA PRO A 23 -7.83 -1.01 11.15
C PRO A 23 -8.38 -2.30 10.50
N GLU A 24 -9.44 -2.86 11.09
CA GLU A 24 -10.21 -4.00 10.56
C GLU A 24 -11.24 -3.52 9.54
N GLU A 25 -10.77 -2.85 8.49
CA GLU A 25 -11.60 -2.17 7.51
C GLU A 25 -11.20 -2.52 6.07
N SER A 26 -12.11 -2.22 5.15
CA SER A 26 -11.88 -2.30 3.70
C SER A 26 -10.91 -1.22 3.26
N GLY A 27 -9.98 -1.57 2.39
CA GLY A 27 -9.12 -0.58 1.78
C GLY A 27 -7.90 -1.16 1.09
N VAL A 28 -6.90 -0.30 0.93
CA VAL A 28 -5.59 -0.64 0.39
C VAL A 28 -4.54 -0.54 1.48
N TYR A 29 -3.48 -1.32 1.36
CA TYR A 29 -2.33 -1.26 2.25
C TYR A 29 -1.03 -1.25 1.47
N CYS A 30 -0.04 -0.57 2.03
CA CYS A 30 1.32 -0.56 1.51
C CYS A 30 2.25 -1.30 2.45
N VAL A 31 3.14 -2.11 1.89
CA VAL A 31 4.21 -2.82 2.62
C VAL A 31 5.52 -2.14 2.30
N TYR A 32 6.27 -1.78 3.34
CA TYR A 32 7.54 -1.07 3.21
C TYR A 32 8.66 -1.78 3.94
N GLU A 33 9.88 -1.53 3.46
CA GLU A 33 11.08 -1.65 4.27
C GLU A 33 11.23 -0.38 5.11
N CYS A 34 11.44 -0.53 6.42
CA CYS A 34 11.71 0.59 7.32
C CYS A 34 12.79 0.30 8.36
N LYS A 35 13.22 1.37 9.04
CA LYS A 35 14.06 1.30 10.23
C LYS A 35 13.43 2.07 11.36
N HIS A 36 13.19 1.41 12.49
CA HIS A 36 12.70 2.07 13.70
C HIS A 36 13.82 2.84 14.40
N ASN A 37 13.55 4.09 14.73
CA ASN A 37 14.37 4.91 15.61
C ASN A 37 13.73 4.91 17.01
N VAL A 38 14.28 4.10 17.92
CA VAL A 38 13.75 3.91 19.27
C VAL A 38 13.76 5.23 20.07
N SER A 39 14.84 6.01 19.97
CA SER A 39 15.00 7.25 20.73
C SER A 39 13.93 8.29 20.38
N ASN A 40 13.61 8.40 19.08
CA ASN A 40 12.66 9.40 18.59
C ASN A 40 11.24 8.84 18.42
N LYS A 41 11.05 7.53 18.63
CA LYS A 41 9.79 6.81 18.36
C LYS A 41 9.27 7.05 16.95
N THR A 42 10.18 7.14 15.97
CA THR A 42 9.85 7.32 14.55
C THR A 42 10.29 6.13 13.73
N VAL A 43 9.80 6.06 12.50
CA VAL A 43 10.26 5.10 11.49
C VAL A 43 10.78 5.84 10.27
N THR A 44 11.88 5.35 9.72
CA THR A 44 12.42 5.81 8.43
C THR A 44 11.99 4.83 7.35
N ILE A 45 11.30 5.32 6.32
CA ILE A 45 10.82 4.50 5.21
C ILE A 45 11.87 4.46 4.09
N HIS A 46 12.33 3.27 3.75
CA HIS A 46 13.38 3.08 2.77
C HIS A 46 12.83 2.73 1.39
N ARG A 47 11.87 1.80 1.32
CA ARG A 47 11.39 1.23 0.06
C ARG A 47 9.93 0.81 0.16
N LEU A 48 9.15 1.06 -0.89
CA LEU A 48 7.84 0.44 -1.11
C LEU A 48 8.06 -0.93 -1.77
N ILE A 49 7.57 -2.00 -1.13
CA ILE A 49 7.79 -3.39 -1.51
C ILE A 49 6.57 -3.95 -2.25
N TYR A 50 5.38 -3.68 -1.70
CA TYR A 50 4.11 -4.26 -2.16
C TYR A 50 2.95 -3.30 -1.85
N ILE A 51 1.91 -3.35 -2.67
CA ILE A 51 0.60 -2.74 -2.42
C ILE A 51 -0.44 -3.84 -2.56
N GLY A 52 -1.38 -3.91 -1.63
CA GLY A 52 -2.48 -4.88 -1.66
C GLY A 52 -3.81 -4.24 -1.29
N GLU A 53 -4.89 -5.00 -1.44
CA GLU A 53 -6.24 -4.64 -1.00
C GLU A 53 -6.87 -5.75 -0.15
N SER A 54 -7.87 -5.41 0.66
CA SER A 54 -8.79 -6.39 1.26
C SER A 54 -10.07 -5.70 1.73
N ASP A 55 -11.15 -6.47 1.87
CA ASP A 55 -12.34 -6.07 2.64
C ASP A 55 -12.06 -5.97 4.15
N ASN A 56 -11.04 -6.69 4.63
CA ASN A 56 -10.47 -6.54 5.98
C ASN A 56 -8.95 -6.59 5.87
N VAL A 57 -8.31 -5.43 5.88
CA VAL A 57 -6.86 -5.30 5.68
C VAL A 57 -6.07 -5.94 6.82
N ASN A 58 -6.52 -5.78 8.06
CA ASN A 58 -5.82 -6.32 9.22
C ASN A 58 -5.74 -7.85 9.16
N GLU A 59 -6.86 -8.54 8.87
CA GLU A 59 -6.89 -9.99 8.71
C GLU A 59 -6.03 -10.46 7.54
N ARG A 60 -6.07 -9.73 6.41
CA ARG A 60 -5.29 -10.04 5.21
C ARG A 60 -3.78 -9.98 5.48
N ILE A 61 -3.31 -8.94 6.18
CA ILE A 61 -1.88 -8.76 6.47
C ILE A 61 -1.38 -9.84 7.44
N LYS A 62 -2.15 -10.17 8.49
CA LYS A 62 -1.76 -11.15 9.52
C LYS A 62 -1.39 -12.53 8.95
N ASN A 63 -2.04 -12.94 7.87
CA ASN A 63 -1.91 -14.28 7.29
C ASN A 63 -1.42 -14.25 5.84
N HIS A 64 -0.75 -13.17 5.43
CA HIS A 64 -0.44 -12.96 4.02
C HIS A 64 0.60 -13.95 3.50
N GLU A 65 0.29 -14.63 2.40
CA GLU A 65 1.13 -15.69 1.82
C GLU A 65 2.49 -15.18 1.30
N LYS A 66 2.57 -13.90 0.91
CA LYS A 66 3.80 -13.26 0.42
C LYS A 66 4.75 -12.74 1.52
N TRP A 67 4.51 -13.06 2.79
CA TRP A 67 5.30 -12.50 3.90
C TRP A 67 6.81 -12.74 3.73
N ASP A 68 7.19 -13.98 3.43
CA ASP A 68 8.60 -14.35 3.21
C ASP A 68 9.19 -13.69 1.96
N GLU A 69 8.38 -13.51 0.91
CA GLU A 69 8.79 -12.79 -0.30
C GLU A 69 9.07 -11.31 0.02
N TRP A 70 8.22 -10.65 0.81
CA TRP A 70 8.46 -9.28 1.25
C TRP A 70 9.76 -9.14 2.03
N LYS A 71 10.06 -10.11 2.91
CA LYS A 71 11.29 -10.13 3.71
C LYS A 71 12.56 -10.21 2.88
N GLN A 72 12.53 -10.76 1.67
CA GLN A 72 13.69 -10.78 0.77
C GLN A 72 14.14 -9.37 0.34
N TYR A 73 13.26 -8.37 0.45
CA TYR A 73 13.56 -6.97 0.14
C TYR A 73 13.99 -6.16 1.37
N VAL A 74 14.11 -6.77 2.54
CA VAL A 74 14.48 -6.12 3.79
C VAL A 74 15.97 -6.35 4.09
N GLY A 75 16.74 -5.26 4.16
CA GLY A 75 18.15 -5.30 4.50
C GLY A 75 18.42 -5.60 5.98
N LEU A 76 19.68 -5.93 6.29
CA LEU A 76 20.14 -6.17 7.66
C LEU A 76 19.80 -5.00 8.59
N GLY A 77 19.21 -5.29 9.75
CA GLY A 77 18.84 -4.30 10.76
C GLY A 77 17.63 -3.42 10.38
N ARG A 78 16.84 -3.85 9.40
CA ARG A 78 15.57 -3.24 9.00
C ARG A 78 14.43 -4.23 9.19
N GLU A 79 13.20 -3.74 9.11
CA GLU A 79 11.98 -4.51 9.32
C GLU A 79 10.88 -4.06 8.36
N LEU A 80 9.82 -4.87 8.24
CA LEU A 80 8.62 -4.46 7.51
C LEU A 80 7.82 -3.45 8.33
N CYS A 81 7.18 -2.52 7.64
CA CYS A 81 6.07 -1.77 8.20
C CYS A 81 4.98 -1.54 7.17
N PHE A 82 3.81 -1.15 7.66
CA PHE A 82 2.58 -1.13 6.90
C PHE A 82 1.88 0.21 7.07
N SER A 83 1.35 0.76 5.99
CA SER A 83 0.32 1.80 6.05
C SER A 83 -0.99 1.29 5.47
N PHE A 84 -2.08 1.88 5.91
CA PHE A 84 -3.44 1.52 5.51
C PHE A 84 -4.16 2.77 5.04
N GLY A 85 -4.88 2.68 3.93
CA GLY A 85 -5.78 3.73 3.47
C GLY A 85 -7.16 3.15 3.23
N TYR A 86 -8.17 3.69 3.91
CA TYR A 86 -9.56 3.27 3.72
C TYR A 86 -9.99 3.52 2.27
N VAL A 87 -10.62 2.52 1.67
CA VAL A 87 -11.29 2.61 0.37
C VAL A 87 -12.53 1.75 0.45
N GLU A 88 -13.68 2.28 0.02
CA GLU A 88 -14.92 1.51 -0.07
C GLU A 88 -14.70 0.23 -0.89
N SER A 89 -15.29 -0.88 -0.43
CA SER A 89 -15.05 -2.20 -1.00
C SER A 89 -15.25 -2.25 -2.52
N THR A 90 -16.26 -1.56 -3.05
CA THR A 90 -16.56 -1.48 -4.49
C THR A 90 -15.41 -0.90 -5.34
N TYR A 91 -14.47 -0.15 -4.75
CA TYR A 91 -13.42 0.56 -5.47
C TYR A 91 -11.99 0.12 -5.10
N ARG A 92 -11.82 -0.75 -4.11
CA ARG A 92 -10.51 -1.14 -3.57
C ARG A 92 -9.55 -1.68 -4.64
N GLU A 93 -10.01 -2.61 -5.49
CA GLU A 93 -9.23 -3.18 -6.60
C GLU A 93 -8.81 -2.11 -7.63
N ARG A 94 -9.70 -1.14 -7.91
CA ARG A 94 -9.40 -0.05 -8.85
C ARG A 94 -8.33 0.88 -8.31
N VAL A 95 -8.39 1.21 -7.01
CA VAL A 95 -7.40 2.06 -6.35
C VAL A 95 -6.07 1.33 -6.21
N GLU A 96 -6.09 0.05 -5.83
CA GLU A 96 -4.91 -0.82 -5.77
C GLU A 96 -4.21 -0.88 -7.14
N ALA A 97 -4.94 -1.20 -8.21
CA ALA A 97 -4.40 -1.26 -9.56
C ALA A 97 -3.77 0.07 -9.99
N ALA A 98 -4.39 1.21 -9.65
CA ALA A 98 -3.84 2.52 -9.96
C ALA A 98 -2.53 2.79 -9.20
N LEU A 99 -2.50 2.49 -7.89
CA LEU A 99 -1.31 2.62 -7.05
C LEU A 99 -0.16 1.72 -7.54
N ILE A 100 -0.45 0.46 -7.91
CA ILE A 100 0.54 -0.47 -8.44
C ILE A 100 1.07 0.01 -9.79
N TYR A 101 0.19 0.40 -10.72
CA TYR A 101 0.61 0.84 -12.06
C TYR A 101 1.54 2.05 -12.00
N GLU A 102 1.23 3.00 -11.12
CA GLU A 102 2.01 4.21 -10.95
C GLU A 102 3.38 3.93 -10.29
N HIS A 103 3.40 3.17 -9.19
CA HIS A 103 4.59 3.04 -8.34
C HIS A 103 5.43 1.78 -8.63
N LYS A 104 4.84 0.79 -9.29
CA LYS A 104 5.43 -0.50 -9.68
C LYS A 104 6.25 -1.17 -8.56
N PRO A 105 5.67 -1.43 -7.37
CA PRO A 105 6.40 -2.08 -6.28
C PRO A 105 6.96 -3.44 -6.73
N PRO A 106 8.15 -3.85 -6.27
CA PRO A 106 8.85 -5.01 -6.82
C PRO A 106 8.05 -6.32 -6.73
N VAL A 107 7.27 -6.54 -5.67
CA VAL A 107 6.55 -7.81 -5.42
C VAL A 107 5.17 -7.87 -6.10
N ASN A 108 4.61 -6.73 -6.51
CA ASN A 108 3.40 -6.76 -7.33
C ASN A 108 3.74 -7.29 -8.73
N VAL A 109 2.89 -8.14 -9.28
CA VAL A 109 3.02 -8.67 -10.65
C VAL A 109 1.86 -8.17 -11.49
N GLU A 110 0.65 -8.35 -10.99
CA GLU A 110 -0.57 -7.80 -11.59
C GLU A 110 -0.56 -6.26 -11.56
N TYR A 111 -1.25 -5.66 -12.52
CA TYR A 111 -1.41 -4.20 -12.70
C TYR A 111 -0.14 -3.36 -12.90
N LYS A 112 1.06 -3.97 -12.95
CA LYS A 112 2.32 -3.24 -13.16
C LYS A 112 2.42 -2.53 -14.50
N SER A 113 1.85 -3.12 -15.55
CA SER A 113 1.96 -2.65 -16.93
C SER A 113 0.61 -2.51 -17.64
N CYS A 114 -0.49 -2.90 -16.99
CA CYS A 114 -1.84 -2.80 -17.52
C CYS A 114 -2.77 -2.23 -16.43
N PHE A 115 -3.67 -1.33 -16.82
CA PHE A 115 -4.68 -0.75 -15.94
C PHE A 115 -6.05 -0.93 -16.60
N PRO A 116 -6.89 -1.88 -16.15
CA PRO A 116 -8.12 -2.25 -16.86
C PRO A 116 -9.33 -1.33 -16.52
N PHE A 117 -9.16 -0.37 -15.61
CA PHE A 117 -10.23 0.52 -15.18
C PHE A 117 -10.28 1.82 -15.98
N ASP A 118 -11.43 2.49 -15.95
CA ASP A 118 -11.58 3.83 -16.56
C ASP A 118 -10.63 4.84 -15.89
N LYS A 119 -10.41 5.99 -16.54
CA LYS A 119 -9.52 7.05 -16.05
C LYS A 119 -9.68 7.28 -14.54
N THR A 120 -8.58 7.18 -13.82
CA THR A 120 -8.57 7.20 -12.36
C THR A 120 -7.52 8.17 -11.87
N THR A 121 -7.94 9.15 -11.08
CA THR A 121 -7.03 10.03 -10.34
C THR A 121 -7.02 9.60 -8.89
N VAL A 122 -5.84 9.44 -8.31
CA VAL A 122 -5.67 9.13 -6.89
C VAL A 122 -4.87 10.25 -6.25
N LYS A 123 -5.38 10.74 -5.13
CA LYS A 123 -4.72 11.70 -4.25
C LYS A 123 -4.42 11.00 -2.93
N THR A 124 -3.15 10.99 -2.53
CA THR A 124 -2.70 10.33 -1.29
C THR A 124 -2.26 11.35 -0.26
N SER A 125 -2.56 11.09 1.01
CA SER A 125 -2.13 11.91 2.16
C SER A 125 -1.74 11.04 3.35
N GLY A 126 -1.28 11.67 4.44
CA GLY A 126 -0.92 10.98 5.68
C GLY A 126 0.38 10.17 5.58
N ALA A 127 0.33 8.90 5.99
CA ALA A 127 1.42 7.92 5.97
C ALA A 127 1.67 7.35 4.55
N ASN A 128 1.88 8.24 3.57
CA ASN A 128 1.99 7.91 2.15
C ASN A 128 3.44 7.94 1.61
N SER A 129 4.45 7.66 2.44
CA SER A 129 5.85 7.73 1.99
C SER A 129 6.07 6.81 0.78
N LYS A 130 6.89 7.26 -0.17
CA LYS A 130 7.15 6.62 -1.46
C LYS A 130 5.95 6.55 -2.42
N LEU A 131 4.80 7.11 -2.04
CA LEU A 131 3.69 7.34 -2.95
C LEU A 131 3.73 8.78 -3.49
N LYS A 132 3.27 8.98 -4.71
CA LYS A 132 2.95 10.29 -5.26
C LYS A 132 1.68 10.81 -4.59
N THR A 133 1.68 12.10 -4.25
CA THR A 133 0.55 12.77 -3.59
C THR A 133 -0.64 12.94 -4.52
N GLU A 134 -0.42 13.03 -5.83
CA GLU A 134 -1.48 13.06 -6.84
C GLU A 134 -0.97 12.48 -8.16
N PHE A 135 -1.75 11.60 -8.79
CA PHE A 135 -1.45 11.04 -10.11
C PHE A 135 -2.73 10.58 -10.81
N THR A 136 -2.66 10.43 -12.13
CA THR A 136 -3.77 9.94 -12.96
C THR A 136 -3.31 8.81 -13.86
N VAL A 137 -4.07 7.72 -13.86
CA VAL A 137 -3.85 6.55 -14.71
C VAL A 137 -4.98 6.44 -15.73
N LEU A 138 -4.62 6.22 -17.00
CA LEU A 138 -5.54 5.98 -18.10
C LEU A 138 -5.65 4.47 -18.34
N ARG A 139 -6.82 4.01 -18.82
CA ARG A 139 -6.99 2.61 -19.20
C ARG A 139 -5.93 2.21 -20.22
N THR A 140 -5.24 1.10 -19.97
CA THR A 140 -4.32 0.49 -20.92
C THR A 140 -4.84 -0.91 -21.26
N LEU A 141 -5.11 -1.12 -22.54
CA LEU A 141 -5.59 -2.39 -23.12
C LEU A 141 -4.41 -3.31 -23.41
#